data_AF-A0A317VJJ6-F1
#
_entry.id   AF-A0A317VJJ6-F1
#
_cell.length_a   1.000
_cell.length_b   1.000
_cell.length_c   1.000
_cell.angle_alpha   90.00
_cell.angle_beta   90.00
_cell.angle_gamma   90.00
#
_symmetry.space_group_name_H-M   'P 1'
#
loop_
_entity.id
_entity.type
_entity.pdbx_description
1 polymer ?
#
loop_
_entity_poly.entity_id
_entity_poly.type
_entity_poly.pdbx_seq_one_letter_code
_entity_poly.pdbx_strand_id
1 'polypeptide(L)'
;MKHSRVPFSSSVSKRPKTYLYIPEEAERTLHHVKNRNGDTIKFQNPYPSFGSPSSIFQMMSKIFKAQRAGKISQPDCTNIKLPVIPATFLTSRFNNNPSLRATWLGHACYYVEFPSGLRVLFDPVFEDRCTPVRWAGHKRLTQPPCSISHLPFIDAVVISHSHYDHLSHKSVLDIQHHHPEAHFFVGLGIADWFRQCAISNVTELDWWQDANLDLLDSVSKSIRITATFSCLPSQHSSGRTLTDKDSTLWASWAVSSGGKSVWFAGDTGYRAVPETESTDDYGPEYMSLPRCPCFVQIGRLRRPFDLGLIPIGVYKPRFLWSPLHANPRDAVEIFLDTKCRSHGYTLGYLGSY
;
A
#
# COMPACT_ATOMS: atom_id res chain seq x y z
N MET A 1 -9.79 32.43 4.11
CA MET A 1 -8.50 32.84 4.71
C MET A 1 -7.50 31.71 4.54
N LYS A 2 -6.38 31.93 3.84
CA LYS A 2 -5.30 30.94 3.78
C LYS A 2 -4.68 30.88 5.18
N HIS A 3 -4.99 29.85 5.97
CA HIS A 3 -4.26 29.62 7.21
C HIS A 3 -2.78 29.46 6.83
N SER A 4 -1.95 30.37 7.33
CA SER A 4 -0.49 30.29 7.15
C SER A 4 -0.05 28.95 7.73
N ARG A 5 0.34 28.01 6.86
CA ARG A 5 0.89 26.72 7.27
C ARG A 5 2.24 27.04 7.91
N VAL A 6 2.37 26.79 9.21
CA VAL A 6 3.70 26.84 9.85
C VAL A 6 4.52 25.73 9.20
N PRO A 7 5.64 26.04 8.51
CA PRO A 7 6.46 25.03 7.87
C PRO A 7 7.15 24.18 8.94
N PHE A 8 7.19 22.87 8.71
CA PHE A 8 7.98 21.94 9.50
C PHE A 8 9.14 21.44 8.65
N SER A 9 10.35 21.47 9.19
CA SER A 9 11.49 20.80 8.57
C SER A 9 11.49 19.32 8.95
N SER A 10 11.65 18.44 7.97
CA SER A 10 11.76 17.00 8.19
C SER A 10 13.21 16.53 8.24
N SER A 11 13.53 15.63 9.17
CA SER A 11 14.74 14.80 9.10
C SER A 11 14.39 13.34 9.24
N VAL A 12 15.02 12.49 8.43
CA VAL A 12 14.78 11.04 8.43
C VAL A 12 16.05 10.29 8.77
N SER A 13 15.93 9.30 9.65
CA SER A 13 17.03 8.39 10.02
C SER A 13 16.57 6.95 9.94
N LYS A 14 17.34 6.09 9.24
CA LYS A 14 17.09 4.65 9.25
C LYS A 14 17.48 4.08 10.62
N ARG A 15 16.63 3.24 11.21
CA ARG A 15 16.97 2.57 12.47
C ARG A 15 17.98 1.44 12.18
N PRO A 16 18.97 1.23 13.06
CA PRO A 16 19.83 0.07 12.96
C PRO A 16 19.01 -1.22 12.97
N LYS A 17 19.37 -2.19 12.11
CA LYS A 17 18.74 -3.52 12.13
C LYS A 17 18.89 -4.11 13.52
N THR A 18 17.77 -4.36 14.19
CA THR A 18 17.74 -5.02 15.49
C THR A 18 17.12 -6.39 15.31
N TYR A 19 17.96 -7.43 15.40
CA TYR A 19 17.58 -8.83 15.13
C TYR A 19 16.44 -9.34 16.04
N LEU A 20 16.21 -8.71 17.19
CA LEU A 20 15.10 -9.03 18.10
C LEU A 20 13.69 -8.74 17.53
N TYR A 21 13.59 -8.02 16.42
CA TYR A 21 12.32 -7.56 15.84
C TYR A 21 12.13 -7.96 14.37
N ILE A 22 12.84 -8.98 13.87
CA ILE A 22 12.64 -9.52 12.53
C ILE A 22 12.46 -11.05 12.59
N PRO A 23 11.69 -11.67 11.67
CA PRO A 23 11.67 -13.12 11.54
C PRO A 23 13.05 -13.65 11.10
N GLU A 24 13.45 -14.85 11.56
CA GLU A 24 14.73 -15.49 11.16
C GLU A 24 14.87 -15.61 9.63
N GLU A 25 13.77 -15.95 8.95
CA GLU A 25 13.73 -16.04 7.49
C GLU A 25 13.94 -14.68 6.78
N ALA A 26 13.63 -13.56 7.43
CA ALA A 26 13.88 -12.23 6.87
C ALA A 26 15.37 -11.88 6.86
N GLU A 27 16.19 -12.48 7.73
CA GLU A 27 17.65 -12.32 7.71
C GLU A 27 18.25 -12.88 6.42
N ARG A 28 17.65 -13.94 5.88
CA ARG A 28 18.11 -14.60 4.65
C ARG A 28 17.76 -13.81 3.40
N THR A 29 16.93 -12.77 3.50
CA THR A 29 16.52 -11.90 2.38
C THR A 29 15.98 -12.70 1.19
N LEU A 30 15.16 -13.73 1.44
CA LEU A 30 14.69 -14.68 0.42
C LEU A 30 13.87 -14.02 -0.71
N HIS A 31 13.36 -12.81 -0.46
CA HIS A 31 12.68 -12.00 -1.45
C HIS A 31 13.63 -11.32 -2.44
N HIS A 32 14.94 -11.28 -2.18
CA HIS A 32 15.94 -10.77 -3.12
C HIS A 32 16.41 -11.87 -4.08
N VAL A 33 16.26 -11.64 -5.38
CA VAL A 33 16.92 -12.45 -6.39
C VAL A 33 18.24 -11.78 -6.75
N LYS A 34 19.34 -12.49 -6.47
CA LYS A 34 20.70 -11.96 -6.65
C LYS A 34 21.37 -12.52 -7.91
N ASN A 35 22.18 -11.70 -8.57
CA ASN A 35 23.07 -12.15 -9.64
C ASN A 35 24.31 -12.87 -9.06
N ARG A 36 25.25 -13.28 -9.93
CA ARG A 36 26.51 -13.93 -9.51
C ARG A 36 27.42 -13.03 -8.65
N ASN A 37 27.26 -11.72 -8.73
CA ASN A 37 28.03 -10.74 -7.96
C ASN A 37 27.39 -10.44 -6.59
N GLY A 38 26.20 -10.98 -6.32
CA GLY A 38 25.46 -10.72 -5.08
C GLY A 38 24.51 -9.51 -5.14
N ASP A 39 24.46 -8.80 -6.27
CA ASP A 39 23.57 -7.65 -6.44
C ASP A 39 22.13 -8.11 -6.65
N THR A 40 21.18 -7.39 -6.05
CA THR A 40 19.76 -7.63 -6.26
C THR A 40 19.36 -7.17 -7.65
N ILE A 41 18.81 -8.07 -8.45
CA ILE A 41 18.35 -7.78 -9.83
C ILE A 41 16.83 -7.73 -9.96
N LYS A 42 16.12 -8.38 -9.04
CA LYS A 42 14.65 -8.37 -8.92
C LYS A 42 14.23 -8.90 -7.55
N PHE A 43 12.95 -8.79 -7.26
CA PHE A 43 12.31 -9.32 -6.07
C PHE A 43 11.42 -10.52 -6.41
N GLN A 44 11.06 -11.31 -5.40
CA GLN A 44 10.17 -12.45 -5.53
C GLN A 44 9.37 -12.68 -4.25
N ASN A 45 8.21 -13.33 -4.37
CA ASN A 45 7.49 -13.85 -3.22
C ASN A 45 8.20 -15.09 -2.67
N PRO A 46 8.63 -15.11 -1.40
CA PRO A 46 9.39 -16.24 -0.84
C PRO A 46 8.50 -17.37 -0.30
N TYR A 47 7.19 -17.13 -0.17
CA TYR A 47 6.29 -18.04 0.55
C TYR A 47 5.53 -18.99 -0.37
N PRO A 48 5.34 -20.26 0.02
CA PRO A 48 4.53 -21.23 -0.74
C PRO A 48 3.09 -20.77 -0.98
N SER A 49 2.55 -19.88 -0.14
CA SER A 49 1.24 -19.25 -0.29
C SER A 49 1.08 -18.43 -1.57
N PHE A 50 2.18 -18.05 -2.24
CA PHE A 50 2.10 -17.40 -3.55
C PHE A 50 1.83 -18.39 -4.69
N GLY A 51 2.00 -19.69 -4.45
CA GLY A 51 1.89 -20.72 -5.47
C GLY A 51 3.02 -20.67 -6.50
N SER A 52 2.83 -21.33 -7.64
CA SER A 52 3.83 -21.38 -8.70
C SER A 52 3.87 -20.06 -9.48
N PRO A 53 5.03 -19.38 -9.56
CA PRO A 53 5.16 -18.17 -10.36
C PRO A 53 4.78 -18.45 -11.81
N SER A 54 3.77 -17.72 -12.31
CA SER A 54 3.39 -17.78 -13.73
C SER A 54 4.22 -16.75 -14.50
N SER A 55 4.79 -17.12 -15.65
CA SER A 55 5.37 -16.13 -16.56
C SER A 55 4.28 -15.22 -17.12
N ILE A 56 4.64 -14.04 -17.63
CA ILE A 56 3.70 -13.11 -18.27
C ILE A 56 2.93 -13.82 -19.38
N PHE A 57 3.61 -14.62 -20.22
CA PHE A 57 2.96 -15.40 -21.28
C PHE A 57 1.94 -16.40 -20.73
N GLN A 58 2.27 -17.12 -19.65
CA GLN A 58 1.35 -18.06 -19.01
C GLN A 58 0.14 -17.33 -18.42
N MET A 59 0.34 -16.17 -17.79
CA MET A 59 -0.73 -15.35 -17.23
C MET A 59 -1.67 -14.84 -18.33
N MET A 60 -1.13 -14.29 -19.41
CA MET A 60 -1.92 -13.85 -20.57
C MET A 60 -2.69 -15.00 -21.21
N SER A 61 -2.06 -16.18 -21.32
CA SER A 61 -2.73 -17.39 -21.82
C SER A 61 -3.90 -17.83 -20.92
N LYS A 62 -3.71 -17.81 -19.59
CA LYS A 62 -4.76 -18.13 -18.62
C LYS A 62 -5.92 -17.13 -18.69
N ILE A 63 -5.63 -15.83 -18.75
CA ILE A 63 -6.64 -14.77 -18.89
C ILE A 63 -7.44 -14.98 -20.18
N PHE A 64 -6.78 -15.16 -21.31
CA PHE A 64 -7.45 -15.37 -22.60
C PHE A 64 -8.35 -16.62 -22.61
N LYS A 65 -7.88 -17.73 -22.02
CA LYS A 65 -8.69 -18.95 -21.87
C LYS A 65 -9.90 -18.71 -20.97
N ALA A 66 -9.71 -18.02 -19.84
CA ALA A 66 -10.79 -17.71 -18.91
C ALA A 66 -11.84 -16.76 -19.51
N GLN A 67 -11.41 -15.75 -20.29
CA GLN A 67 -12.31 -14.87 -21.05
C GLN A 67 -13.12 -15.66 -22.08
N ARG A 68 -12.47 -16.53 -22.88
CA ARG A 68 -13.16 -17.40 -23.84
C ARG A 68 -14.15 -18.36 -23.20
N ALA A 69 -13.86 -18.82 -21.98
CA ALA A 69 -14.73 -19.69 -21.21
C ALA A 69 -15.83 -18.92 -20.42
N GLY A 70 -15.89 -17.59 -20.51
CA GLY A 70 -16.84 -16.77 -19.75
C GLY A 70 -16.60 -16.74 -18.23
N LYS A 71 -15.42 -17.20 -17.77
CA LYS A 71 -15.03 -17.26 -16.36
C LYS A 71 -14.59 -15.90 -15.79
N ILE A 72 -14.30 -14.94 -16.66
CA ILE A 72 -14.08 -13.54 -16.32
C ILE A 72 -15.33 -12.77 -16.74
N SER A 73 -16.01 -12.17 -15.76
CA SER A 73 -17.14 -11.27 -15.99
C SER A 73 -16.76 -9.86 -15.56
N GLN A 74 -17.02 -8.89 -16.43
CA GLN A 74 -17.01 -7.49 -16.02
C GLN A 74 -18.29 -7.26 -15.22
N PRO A 75 -18.21 -6.80 -13.96
CA PRO A 75 -19.43 -6.52 -13.22
C PRO A 75 -20.14 -5.32 -13.86
N ASP A 76 -21.46 -5.43 -14.01
CA ASP A 76 -22.28 -4.34 -14.52
C ASP A 76 -22.33 -3.21 -13.47
N CYS A 77 -21.60 -2.14 -13.74
CA CYS A 77 -21.55 -0.95 -12.89
C CYS A 77 -22.49 0.17 -13.35
N THR A 78 -23.31 -0.04 -14.39
CA THR A 78 -24.14 1.03 -14.98
C THR A 78 -25.13 1.65 -13.98
N ASN A 79 -25.64 0.84 -13.05
CA ASN A 79 -26.62 1.26 -12.04
C ASN A 79 -26.05 1.42 -10.63
N ILE A 80 -24.73 1.28 -10.45
CA ILE A 80 -24.09 1.42 -9.14
C ILE A 80 -23.97 2.91 -8.79
N LYS A 81 -24.71 3.35 -7.77
CA LYS A 81 -24.58 4.70 -7.19
C LYS A 81 -23.84 4.63 -5.86
N LEU A 82 -22.53 4.86 -5.91
CA LEU A 82 -21.71 5.03 -4.70
C LEU A 82 -21.68 6.51 -4.33
N PRO A 83 -22.26 6.92 -3.19
CA PRO A 83 -22.23 8.32 -2.79
C PRO A 83 -20.80 8.75 -2.48
N VAL A 84 -20.38 9.88 -3.07
CA VAL A 84 -19.12 10.53 -2.73
C VAL A 84 -19.42 11.61 -1.69
N ILE A 85 -18.94 11.41 -0.48
CA ILE A 85 -19.12 12.35 0.63
C ILE A 85 -17.95 13.34 0.59
N PRO A 86 -18.19 14.66 0.61
CA PRO A 86 -17.12 15.65 0.73
C PRO A 86 -16.26 15.38 1.97
N ALA A 87 -14.95 15.28 1.76
CA ALA A 87 -14.03 15.04 2.85
C ALA A 87 -13.98 16.26 3.78
N THR A 88 -14.03 16.02 5.09
CA THR A 88 -13.70 17.02 6.10
C THR A 88 -12.34 16.70 6.69
N PHE A 89 -11.61 17.71 7.13
CA PHE A 89 -10.28 17.56 7.73
C PHE A 89 -10.16 18.42 8.97
N LEU A 90 -9.24 18.08 9.87
CA LEU A 90 -8.93 18.96 10.99
C LEU A 90 -8.23 20.22 10.48
N THR A 91 -8.73 21.39 10.91
CA THR A 91 -8.13 22.68 10.58
C THR A 91 -6.82 22.93 11.32
N SER A 92 -6.64 22.29 12.47
CA SER A 92 -5.40 22.30 13.26
C SER A 92 -4.78 20.90 13.32
N ARG A 93 -3.44 20.86 13.27
CA ARG A 93 -2.65 19.63 13.45
C ARG A 93 -2.79 19.09 14.87
N PHE A 94 -2.76 20.00 15.84
CA PHE A 94 -2.89 19.72 17.26
C PHE A 94 -4.30 20.03 17.73
N ASN A 95 -4.94 19.03 18.33
CA ASN A 95 -6.17 19.19 19.07
C ASN A 95 -6.11 18.30 20.31
N ASN A 96 -7.02 18.51 21.25
CA ASN A 96 -7.09 17.69 22.47
C ASN A 96 -7.73 16.31 22.21
N ASN A 97 -7.86 15.86 20.95
CA ASN A 97 -8.44 14.58 20.61
C ASN A 97 -7.34 13.52 20.51
N PRO A 98 -7.31 12.51 21.41
CA PRO A 98 -6.29 11.46 21.38
C PRO A 98 -6.57 10.39 20.31
N SER A 99 -7.62 10.55 19.51
CA SER A 99 -8.06 9.56 18.52
C SER A 99 -7.27 9.68 17.22
N LEU A 100 -7.06 8.53 16.60
CA LEU A 100 -6.65 8.45 15.21
C LEU A 100 -7.87 8.75 14.32
N ARG A 101 -7.68 9.48 13.23
CA ARG A 101 -8.71 9.69 12.21
C ARG A 101 -8.18 9.27 10.84
N ALA A 102 -8.95 8.45 10.15
CA ALA A 102 -8.64 8.03 8.78
C ALA A 102 -9.77 8.45 7.85
N THR A 103 -9.42 9.09 6.75
CA THR A 103 -10.34 9.50 5.70
C THR A 103 -10.01 8.72 4.44
N TRP A 104 -10.95 7.90 3.97
CA TRP A 104 -10.80 7.17 2.72
C TRP A 104 -11.03 8.12 1.54
N LEU A 105 -10.04 8.24 0.65
CA LEU A 105 -10.08 9.14 -0.51
C LEU A 105 -10.33 8.38 -1.84
N GLY A 106 -10.65 7.09 -1.74
CA GLY A 106 -10.93 6.19 -2.87
C GLY A 106 -9.77 5.25 -3.18
N HIS A 107 -10.07 4.09 -3.77
CA HIS A 107 -9.10 3.00 -4.02
C HIS A 107 -8.34 2.62 -2.74
N ALA A 108 -7.02 2.58 -2.79
CA ALA A 108 -6.12 2.38 -1.65
C ALA A 108 -5.72 3.70 -0.95
N CYS A 109 -6.23 4.85 -1.39
CA CYS A 109 -5.81 6.14 -0.87
C CYS A 109 -6.48 6.47 0.47
N TYR A 110 -5.67 6.67 1.50
CA TYR A 110 -6.09 7.07 2.84
C TYR A 110 -5.31 8.28 3.33
N TYR A 111 -6.02 9.26 3.87
CA TYR A 111 -5.44 10.35 4.63
C TYR A 111 -5.63 10.10 6.12
N VAL A 112 -4.52 9.94 6.84
CA VAL A 112 -4.52 9.58 8.26
C VAL A 112 -3.96 10.72 9.11
N GLU A 113 -4.75 11.10 10.11
CA GLU A 113 -4.48 12.15 11.07
C GLU A 113 -4.15 11.53 12.43
N PHE A 114 -2.89 11.64 12.84
CA PHE A 114 -2.41 11.16 14.12
C PHE A 114 -2.59 12.24 15.21
N PRO A 115 -2.83 11.84 16.47
CA PRO A 115 -2.96 12.77 17.60
C PRO A 115 -1.66 13.52 17.91
N SER A 116 -0.51 13.01 17.48
CA SER A 116 0.77 13.73 17.54
C SER A 116 0.83 14.97 16.64
N GLY A 117 -0.13 15.15 15.73
CA GLY A 117 -0.09 16.16 14.68
C GLY A 117 0.45 15.68 13.34
N LEU A 118 0.99 14.45 13.25
CA LEU A 118 1.43 13.85 11.99
C LEU A 118 0.26 13.65 11.02
N ARG A 119 0.47 13.95 9.74
CA ARG A 119 -0.48 13.73 8.62
C ARG A 119 0.17 12.90 7.52
N VAL A 120 -0.36 11.69 7.32
CA VAL A 120 0.21 10.71 6.38
C VAL A 120 -0.80 10.39 5.29
N LEU A 121 -0.33 10.37 4.05
CA LEU A 121 -1.12 9.99 2.88
C LEU A 121 -0.59 8.66 2.32
N PHE A 122 -1.46 7.67 2.18
CA PHE A 122 -1.12 6.34 1.64
C PHE A 122 -1.59 6.25 0.19
N ASP A 123 -0.76 5.69 -0.69
CA ASP A 123 -1.02 5.41 -2.12
C ASP A 123 -1.93 6.44 -2.83
N PRO A 124 -1.49 7.72 -2.92
CA PRO A 124 -2.32 8.77 -3.46
C PRO A 124 -2.54 8.65 -4.96
N VAL A 125 -3.78 8.35 -5.35
CA VAL A 125 -4.24 8.37 -6.74
C VAL A 125 -5.52 9.17 -6.88
N PHE A 126 -5.37 10.37 -7.45
CA PHE A 126 -6.47 11.32 -7.69
C PHE A 126 -6.86 11.41 -9.17
N GLU A 127 -6.18 10.67 -10.04
CA GLU A 127 -6.47 10.62 -11.48
C GLU A 127 -7.74 9.81 -11.76
N ASP A 128 -8.36 10.08 -12.91
CA ASP A 128 -9.52 9.34 -13.40
C ASP A 128 -9.16 7.94 -13.91
N ARG A 129 -7.94 7.74 -14.41
CA ARG A 129 -7.47 6.49 -15.02
C ARG A 129 -6.05 6.17 -14.56
N CYS A 130 -5.83 4.93 -14.13
CA CYS A 130 -4.55 4.46 -13.62
C CYS A 130 -3.75 3.75 -14.73
N THR A 131 -3.22 4.50 -15.68
CA THR A 131 -2.50 3.97 -16.85
C THR A 131 -1.50 4.98 -17.39
N PRO A 132 -0.40 4.55 -18.04
CA PRO A 132 0.57 5.48 -18.64
C PRO A 132 -0.01 6.32 -19.78
N VAL A 133 -1.14 5.91 -20.38
CA VAL A 133 -1.76 6.61 -21.52
C VAL A 133 -3.20 7.00 -21.21
N ARG A 134 -3.61 8.22 -21.59
CA ARG A 134 -4.93 8.76 -21.20
C ARG A 134 -6.15 8.06 -21.83
N TRP A 135 -5.95 7.32 -22.92
CA TRP A 135 -7.01 6.67 -23.70
C TRP A 135 -7.25 5.20 -23.33
N ALA A 136 -6.33 4.58 -22.59
CA ALA A 136 -6.45 3.18 -22.16
C ALA A 136 -6.84 3.10 -20.68
N GLY A 137 -6.95 1.87 -20.15
CA GLY A 137 -7.22 1.63 -18.73
C GLY A 137 -8.65 1.98 -18.32
N HIS A 138 -9.01 1.60 -17.10
CA HIS A 138 -10.37 1.78 -16.59
C HIS A 138 -10.51 3.13 -15.91
N LYS A 139 -11.66 3.77 -16.16
CA LYS A 139 -12.02 5.00 -15.46
C LYS A 139 -12.53 4.63 -14.06
N ARG A 140 -12.11 5.37 -13.03
CA ARG A 140 -12.67 5.24 -11.69
C ARG A 140 -14.19 5.45 -11.70
N LEU A 141 -14.91 4.67 -10.88
CA LEU A 141 -16.38 4.75 -10.78
C LEU A 141 -16.85 5.96 -9.97
N THR A 142 -16.12 6.31 -8.92
CA THR A 142 -16.42 7.45 -8.04
C THR A 142 -15.41 8.55 -8.29
N GLN A 143 -15.79 9.82 -8.19
CA GLN A 143 -14.82 10.92 -8.22
C GLN A 143 -14.01 10.93 -6.90
N PRO A 144 -12.78 11.47 -6.88
CA PRO A 144 -12.09 11.70 -5.63
C PRO A 144 -12.89 12.71 -4.77
N PRO A 145 -13.00 12.49 -3.45
CA PRO A 145 -13.85 13.33 -2.58
C PRO A 145 -13.27 14.72 -2.32
N CYS A 146 -12.01 14.96 -2.70
CA CYS A 146 -11.35 16.27 -2.69
C CYS A 146 -10.17 16.29 -3.67
N SER A 147 -9.59 17.46 -3.93
CA SER A 147 -8.27 17.58 -4.58
C SER A 147 -7.14 17.49 -3.56
N ILE A 148 -5.91 17.23 -4.02
CA ILE A 148 -4.71 17.29 -3.18
C ILE A 148 -4.53 18.68 -2.54
N SER A 149 -4.86 19.75 -3.27
CA SER A 149 -4.79 21.13 -2.76
C SER A 149 -5.73 21.42 -1.58
N HIS A 150 -6.77 20.60 -1.37
CA HIS A 150 -7.67 20.72 -0.22
C HIS A 150 -7.14 20.02 1.05
N LEU A 151 -6.12 19.17 0.92
CA LEU A 151 -5.50 18.55 2.10
C LEU A 151 -4.75 19.61 2.89
N PRO A 152 -5.02 19.77 4.20
CA PRO A 152 -4.47 20.89 4.96
C PRO A 152 -2.97 20.73 5.17
N PHE A 153 -2.50 19.51 5.46
CA PHE A 153 -1.09 19.17 5.65
C PHE A 153 -0.81 17.77 5.12
N ILE A 154 0.37 17.55 4.55
CA ILE A 154 0.91 16.24 4.18
C ILE A 154 2.36 16.29 4.64
N ASP A 155 2.69 15.51 5.67
CA ASP A 155 4.05 15.46 6.20
C ASP A 155 4.81 14.27 5.62
N ALA A 156 4.10 13.18 5.38
CA ALA A 156 4.65 11.98 4.78
C ALA A 156 3.69 11.35 3.78
N VAL A 157 4.27 10.74 2.75
CA VAL A 157 3.55 9.91 1.78
C VAL A 157 4.14 8.51 1.80
N VAL A 158 3.29 7.51 1.82
CA VAL A 158 3.69 6.10 1.79
C VAL A 158 3.22 5.48 0.48
N ILE A 159 4.14 4.83 -0.23
CA ILE A 159 3.86 4.08 -1.45
C ILE A 159 4.08 2.59 -1.19
N SER A 160 3.04 1.77 -1.34
CA SER A 160 3.13 0.31 -1.17
C SER A 160 3.94 -0.35 -2.28
N HIS A 161 3.68 0.00 -3.54
CA HIS A 161 4.34 -0.60 -4.71
C HIS A 161 4.17 0.27 -5.96
N SER A 162 4.79 -0.12 -7.07
CA SER A 162 4.93 0.76 -8.24
C SER A 162 3.81 0.68 -9.27
N HIS A 163 2.74 -0.11 -9.08
CA HIS A 163 1.63 -0.13 -10.06
C HIS A 163 0.97 1.25 -10.20
N TYR A 164 0.38 1.54 -11.37
CA TYR A 164 -0.16 2.88 -11.70
C TYR A 164 -1.30 3.34 -10.79
N ASP A 165 -2.04 2.41 -10.21
CA ASP A 165 -3.14 2.66 -9.27
C ASP A 165 -2.69 2.82 -7.82
N HIS A 166 -1.38 2.74 -7.55
CA HIS A 166 -0.79 3.01 -6.24
C HIS A 166 0.32 4.08 -6.29
N LEU A 167 0.99 4.23 -7.45
CA LEU A 167 2.01 5.23 -7.73
C LEU A 167 1.64 6.05 -8.96
N SER A 168 0.92 7.14 -8.71
CA SER A 168 0.45 8.09 -9.72
C SER A 168 1.45 9.22 -9.93
N HIS A 169 1.93 9.38 -11.17
CA HIS A 169 2.86 10.46 -11.52
C HIS A 169 2.25 11.84 -11.28
N LYS A 170 0.99 12.07 -11.71
CA LYS A 170 0.33 13.36 -11.49
C LYS A 170 0.13 13.64 -10.00
N SER A 171 -0.32 12.64 -9.23
CA SER A 171 -0.58 12.84 -7.80
C SER A 171 0.71 13.17 -7.06
N VAL A 172 1.83 12.51 -7.40
CA VAL A 172 3.14 12.83 -6.84
C VAL A 172 3.56 14.27 -7.14
N LEU A 173 3.43 14.74 -8.39
CA LEU A 173 3.77 16.12 -8.75
C LEU A 173 2.85 17.15 -8.10
N ASP A 174 1.54 16.87 -8.03
CA ASP A 174 0.56 17.74 -7.38
C ASP A 174 0.86 17.83 -5.85
N ILE A 175 1.28 16.74 -5.22
CA ILE A 175 1.75 16.74 -3.82
C ILE A 175 3.01 17.59 -3.69
N GLN A 176 4.03 17.37 -4.51
CA GLN A 176 5.28 18.14 -4.44
C GLN A 176 5.04 19.64 -4.64
N HIS A 177 4.09 20.01 -5.49
CA HIS A 177 3.71 21.41 -5.73
C HIS A 177 3.01 22.05 -4.51
N HIS A 178 2.06 21.34 -3.88
CA HIS A 178 1.27 21.88 -2.78
C HIS A 178 1.88 21.65 -1.38
N HIS A 179 2.77 20.67 -1.25
CA HIS A 179 3.37 20.20 0.00
C HIS A 179 4.86 19.82 -0.24
N PRO A 180 5.72 20.79 -0.59
CA PRO A 180 7.10 20.52 -1.00
C PRO A 180 7.98 19.87 0.08
N GLU A 181 7.60 20.02 1.36
CA GLU A 181 8.27 19.42 2.52
C GLU A 181 7.83 17.97 2.80
N ALA A 182 6.86 17.43 2.05
CA ALA A 182 6.39 16.07 2.27
C ALA A 182 7.51 15.05 1.99
N HIS A 183 7.69 14.10 2.90
CA HIS A 183 8.70 13.04 2.75
C HIS A 183 8.06 11.74 2.26
N PHE A 184 8.63 11.14 1.21
CA PHE A 184 8.13 9.90 0.61
C PHE A 184 8.84 8.68 1.23
N PHE A 185 8.06 7.69 1.66
CA PHE A 185 8.53 6.37 2.11
C PHE A 185 8.12 5.31 1.11
N VAL A 186 9.10 4.57 0.59
CA VAL A 186 8.90 3.65 -0.54
C VAL A 186 9.70 2.36 -0.36
N GLY A 187 9.31 1.30 -1.07
CA GLY A 187 10.10 0.07 -1.16
C GLY A 187 11.40 0.27 -1.96
N LEU A 188 12.36 -0.63 -1.77
CA LEU A 188 13.64 -0.64 -2.52
C LEU A 188 13.45 -0.50 -4.04
N GLY A 189 14.31 0.30 -4.66
CA GLY A 189 14.32 0.55 -6.11
C GLY A 189 13.31 1.59 -6.60
N ILE A 190 12.30 1.95 -5.80
CA ILE A 190 11.31 2.98 -6.20
C ILE A 190 11.92 4.40 -6.10
N ALA A 191 12.90 4.62 -5.23
CA ALA A 191 13.49 5.95 -5.03
C ALA A 191 14.10 6.53 -6.31
N ASP A 192 14.63 5.71 -7.22
CA ASP A 192 15.16 6.18 -8.50
C ASP A 192 14.09 6.80 -9.40
N TRP A 193 12.87 6.26 -9.37
CA TRP A 193 11.74 6.84 -10.09
C TRP A 193 11.39 8.24 -9.54
N PHE A 194 11.44 8.44 -8.22
CA PHE A 194 11.25 9.76 -7.60
C PHE A 194 12.36 10.74 -7.96
N ARG A 195 13.62 10.29 -7.97
CA ARG A 195 14.77 11.11 -8.38
C ARG A 195 14.64 11.55 -9.85
N GLN A 196 14.16 10.68 -10.74
CA GLN A 196 13.85 11.04 -12.13
C GLN A 196 12.74 12.10 -12.24
N CYS A 197 11.83 12.15 -11.26
CA CYS A 197 10.82 13.21 -11.13
C CYS A 197 11.36 14.47 -10.43
N ALA A 198 12.67 14.57 -10.20
CA ALA A 198 13.34 15.65 -9.45
C ALA A 198 12.88 15.78 -7.98
N ILE A 199 12.49 14.67 -7.35
CA ILE A 199 12.09 14.61 -5.93
C ILE A 199 13.17 13.88 -5.13
N SER A 200 13.84 14.60 -4.24
CA SER A 200 14.92 14.06 -3.38
C SER A 200 14.45 13.64 -1.99
N ASN A 201 13.29 14.12 -1.54
CA ASN A 201 12.73 13.85 -0.21
C ASN A 201 12.09 12.45 -0.17
N VAL A 202 12.90 11.42 -0.39
CA VAL A 202 12.46 10.03 -0.50
C VAL A 202 13.40 9.11 0.29
N THR A 203 12.84 8.16 1.02
CA THR A 203 13.57 7.12 1.72
C THR A 203 13.05 5.76 1.29
N GLU A 204 13.94 4.97 0.70
CA GLU A 204 13.68 3.57 0.39
C GLU A 204 14.00 2.66 1.59
N LEU A 205 13.15 1.68 1.83
CA LEU A 205 13.33 0.67 2.86
C LEU A 205 13.10 -0.72 2.30
N ASP A 206 13.89 -1.66 2.80
CA ASP A 206 13.66 -3.09 2.62
C ASP A 206 12.64 -3.60 3.65
N TRP A 207 12.09 -4.79 3.41
CA TRP A 207 11.23 -5.45 4.40
C TRP A 207 11.93 -5.56 5.75
N TRP A 208 11.16 -5.26 6.79
CA TRP A 208 11.57 -5.21 8.19
C TRP A 208 12.58 -4.10 8.54
N GLN A 209 12.88 -3.19 7.62
CA GLN A 209 13.59 -1.96 7.96
C GLN A 209 12.62 -0.89 8.46
N ASP A 210 13.11 -0.12 9.44
CA ASP A 210 12.40 1.00 10.00
C ASP A 210 13.14 2.31 9.72
N ALA A 211 12.40 3.40 9.59
CA ALA A 211 12.92 4.76 9.60
C ALA A 211 12.15 5.62 10.59
N ASN A 212 12.85 6.52 11.26
CA ASN A 212 12.25 7.57 12.07
C ASN A 212 12.13 8.85 11.24
N LEU A 213 10.98 9.48 11.31
CA LEU A 213 10.73 10.84 10.84
C LEU A 213 10.62 11.76 12.04
N ASP A 214 11.45 12.80 12.05
CA ASP A 214 11.39 13.90 12.99
C ASP A 214 10.97 15.16 12.24
N LEU A 215 9.86 15.78 12.67
CA LEU A 215 9.39 17.06 12.16
C LEU A 215 9.58 18.10 13.25
N LEU A 216 10.30 19.18 12.93
CA LEU A 216 10.52 20.32 13.84
C LEU A 216 9.87 21.56 13.25
N ASP A 217 9.11 22.30 14.05
CA ASP A 217 8.58 23.61 13.67
C ASP A 217 9.74 24.53 13.24
N SER A 218 9.73 24.95 11.98
CA SER A 218 10.81 25.73 11.38
C SER A 218 10.89 27.17 11.93
N VAL A 219 9.82 27.66 12.58
CA VAL A 219 9.74 29.02 13.11
C VAL A 219 10.06 29.03 14.61
N SER A 220 9.25 28.33 15.42
CA SER A 220 9.40 28.40 16.89
C SER A 220 10.43 27.43 17.44
N LYS A 221 10.72 26.34 16.69
CA LYS A 221 11.51 25.18 17.14
C LYS A 221 11.03 24.55 18.46
N SER A 222 9.82 24.89 18.91
CA SER A 222 9.26 24.44 20.19
C SER A 222 8.43 23.17 20.07
N ILE A 223 7.94 22.88 18.86
CA ILE A 223 7.07 21.74 18.57
C ILE A 223 7.85 20.70 17.77
N ARG A 224 7.93 19.47 18.30
CA ARG A 224 8.52 18.31 17.63
C ARG A 224 7.49 17.20 17.49
N ILE A 225 7.41 16.61 16.31
CA ILE A 225 6.63 15.40 16.03
C ILE A 225 7.59 14.30 15.63
N THR A 226 7.43 13.13 16.24
CA THR A 226 8.22 11.95 15.92
C THR A 226 7.31 10.85 15.42
N ALA A 227 7.79 10.10 14.42
CA ALA A 227 7.07 8.97 13.86
C ALA A 227 8.04 7.87 13.45
N THR A 228 7.61 6.62 13.54
CA THR A 228 8.35 5.48 13.01
C THR A 228 7.56 4.85 11.87
N PHE A 229 8.22 4.70 10.73
CA PHE A 229 7.74 4.02 9.54
C PHE A 229 8.46 2.67 9.41
N SER A 230 7.71 1.58 9.33
CA SER A 230 8.25 0.23 9.10
C SER A 230 7.79 -0.26 7.73
N CYS A 231 8.74 -0.59 6.87
CA CYS A 231 8.48 -1.31 5.63
C CYS A 231 8.31 -2.78 5.97
N LEU A 232 7.16 -3.37 5.65
CA LEU A 232 6.77 -4.71 6.05
C LEU A 232 6.42 -5.57 4.83
N PRO A 233 6.53 -6.90 4.92
CA PRO A 233 6.17 -7.76 3.79
C PRO A 233 4.72 -7.65 3.36
N SER A 234 4.48 -7.94 2.09
CA SER A 234 3.17 -8.19 1.48
C SER A 234 3.34 -9.30 0.44
N GLN A 235 2.28 -10.07 0.14
CA GLN A 235 2.28 -11.02 -0.96
C GLN A 235 1.69 -10.36 -2.23
N HIS A 236 2.54 -9.74 -3.04
CA HIS A 236 2.11 -9.02 -4.25
C HIS A 236 3.21 -9.02 -5.33
N SER A 237 3.13 -8.10 -6.29
CA SER A 237 4.16 -7.85 -7.31
C SER A 237 4.33 -6.35 -7.54
N SER A 238 5.33 -5.96 -8.32
CA SER A 238 5.54 -4.56 -8.71
C SER A 238 5.91 -4.46 -10.19
N GLY A 239 5.67 -3.31 -10.82
CA GLY A 239 6.07 -3.07 -12.21
C GLY A 239 5.26 -1.94 -12.86
N ARG A 240 5.81 -1.35 -13.91
CA ARG A 240 5.19 -0.25 -14.66
C ARG A 240 5.29 -0.42 -16.17
N THR A 241 6.18 -1.28 -16.63
CA THR A 241 6.46 -1.52 -18.05
C THR A 241 6.48 -3.02 -18.33
N LEU A 242 6.63 -3.39 -19.60
CA LEU A 242 6.65 -4.80 -19.99
C LEU A 242 7.92 -5.55 -19.51
N THR A 243 8.95 -4.82 -19.10
CA THR A 243 10.30 -5.36 -18.83
C THR A 243 10.77 -5.16 -17.38
N ASP A 244 9.98 -4.48 -16.54
CA ASP A 244 10.39 -4.11 -15.17
C ASP A 244 9.66 -4.90 -14.07
N LYS A 245 8.98 -5.99 -14.44
CA LYS A 245 8.26 -6.85 -13.49
C LYS A 245 9.19 -7.23 -12.33
N ASP A 246 8.74 -6.90 -11.13
CA ASP A 246 9.38 -7.18 -9.84
C ASP A 246 10.80 -6.59 -9.72
N SER A 247 11.15 -5.59 -10.52
CA SER A 247 12.42 -4.85 -10.40
C SER A 247 12.47 -3.92 -9.17
N THR A 248 11.30 -3.56 -8.63
CA THR A 248 11.15 -2.76 -7.41
C THR A 248 10.37 -3.54 -6.36
N LEU A 249 10.59 -3.24 -5.09
CA LEU A 249 9.96 -3.93 -3.97
C LEU A 249 8.51 -3.45 -3.78
N TRP A 250 7.61 -4.40 -3.48
CA TRP A 250 6.27 -4.13 -2.94
C TRP A 250 6.27 -4.33 -1.43
N ALA A 251 5.48 -3.57 -0.69
CA ALA A 251 5.46 -3.61 0.77
C ALA A 251 4.10 -3.25 1.35
N SER A 252 3.80 -3.81 2.52
CA SER A 252 2.88 -3.20 3.48
C SER A 252 3.65 -2.26 4.39
N TRP A 253 2.95 -1.40 5.13
CA TRP A 253 3.58 -0.36 5.93
C TRP A 253 2.94 -0.23 7.29
N ALA A 254 3.76 -0.10 8.33
CA ALA A 254 3.29 0.36 9.63
C ALA A 254 3.78 1.78 9.90
N VAL A 255 2.91 2.62 10.45
CA VAL A 255 3.24 3.99 10.87
C VAL A 255 2.77 4.20 12.30
N SER A 256 3.70 4.59 13.17
CA SER A 256 3.39 4.89 14.58
C SER A 256 3.80 6.30 14.96
N SER A 257 2.93 7.01 15.67
CA SER A 257 3.18 8.37 16.18
C SER A 257 2.16 8.74 17.25
N GLY A 258 2.57 9.46 18.29
CA GLY A 258 1.66 9.95 19.35
C GLY A 258 0.92 8.83 20.09
N GLY A 259 1.56 7.67 20.28
CA GLY A 259 0.94 6.52 20.95
C GLY A 259 -0.13 5.80 20.12
N LYS A 260 -0.26 6.11 18.83
CA LYS A 260 -1.13 5.41 17.87
C LYS A 260 -0.32 4.73 16.78
N SER A 261 -0.86 3.64 16.24
CA SER A 261 -0.24 2.87 15.17
C SER A 261 -1.23 2.43 14.10
N VAL A 262 -0.86 2.57 12.83
CA VAL A 262 -1.65 2.16 11.66
C VAL A 262 -0.85 1.16 10.84
N TRP A 263 -1.49 0.11 10.37
CA TRP A 263 -0.95 -0.79 9.37
C TRP A 263 -1.72 -0.64 8.05
N PHE A 264 -1.00 -0.42 6.96
CA PHE A 264 -1.50 -0.32 5.61
C PHE A 264 -1.00 -1.50 4.79
N ALA A 265 -1.91 -2.35 4.34
CA ALA A 265 -1.55 -3.61 3.68
C ALA A 265 -0.99 -3.41 2.26
N GLY A 266 -1.27 -2.28 1.61
CA GLY A 266 -1.15 -2.15 0.16
C GLY A 266 -2.08 -3.14 -0.54
N ASP A 267 -1.76 -3.50 -1.77
CA ASP A 267 -2.34 -4.69 -2.40
C ASP A 267 -1.59 -5.93 -1.92
N THR A 268 -2.35 -6.98 -1.63
CA THR A 268 -1.79 -8.21 -1.08
C THR A 268 -2.72 -9.40 -1.28
N GLY A 269 -2.16 -10.56 -1.56
CA GLY A 269 -2.82 -11.86 -1.50
C GLY A 269 -2.63 -12.51 -0.13
N TYR A 270 -3.41 -13.54 0.16
CA TYR A 270 -3.25 -14.36 1.37
C TYR A 270 -2.80 -15.78 1.03
N ARG A 271 -3.31 -16.34 -0.06
CA ARG A 271 -3.02 -17.69 -0.55
C ARG A 271 -3.39 -17.87 -2.01
N ALA A 272 -2.62 -18.67 -2.72
CA ALA A 272 -2.91 -19.13 -4.07
C ALA A 272 -3.99 -20.22 -4.05
N VAL A 273 -5.07 -20.01 -4.79
CA VAL A 273 -6.20 -20.93 -4.93
C VAL A 273 -6.11 -21.54 -6.33
N PRO A 274 -6.18 -22.87 -6.50
CA PRO A 274 -6.16 -23.49 -7.82
C PRO A 274 -7.48 -23.25 -8.59
N GLU A 275 -7.47 -23.49 -9.91
CA GLU A 275 -8.70 -23.47 -10.70
C GLU A 275 -9.55 -24.70 -10.36
N THR A 276 -10.77 -24.48 -9.89
CA THR A 276 -11.72 -25.54 -9.54
C THR A 276 -13.15 -25.11 -9.87
N GLU A 277 -14.07 -26.08 -9.86
CA GLU A 277 -15.51 -25.85 -10.04
C GLU A 277 -16.20 -25.36 -8.75
N SER A 278 -15.50 -25.39 -7.60
CA SER A 278 -16.05 -24.95 -6.32
C SER A 278 -16.03 -23.43 -6.23
N THR A 279 -17.14 -22.85 -5.77
CA THR A 279 -17.24 -21.39 -5.57
C THR A 279 -16.79 -20.95 -4.18
N ASP A 280 -16.55 -21.89 -3.25
CA ASP A 280 -16.11 -21.62 -1.88
C ASP A 280 -14.64 -22.03 -1.69
N ASP A 281 -13.73 -21.06 -1.82
CA ASP A 281 -12.29 -21.29 -1.62
C ASP A 281 -11.87 -21.47 -0.14
N TYR A 282 -12.81 -21.49 0.80
CA TYR A 282 -12.63 -21.85 2.21
C TYR A 282 -13.22 -23.23 2.56
N GLY A 283 -13.74 -23.97 1.58
CA GLY A 283 -14.22 -25.33 1.77
C GLY A 283 -13.14 -26.30 2.31
N PRO A 284 -13.55 -27.47 2.85
CA PRO A 284 -12.64 -28.47 3.41
C PRO A 284 -11.47 -28.84 2.49
N GLU A 285 -11.71 -28.85 1.18
CA GLU A 285 -10.71 -29.18 0.15
C GLU A 285 -9.56 -28.14 0.06
N TYR A 286 -9.75 -26.93 0.59
CA TYR A 286 -8.77 -25.83 0.54
C TYR A 286 -8.16 -25.50 1.91
N MET A 287 -8.56 -26.19 2.98
CA MET A 287 -8.05 -25.92 4.33
C MET A 287 -6.55 -26.15 4.46
N SER A 288 -5.98 -27.04 3.64
CA SER A 288 -4.55 -27.35 3.61
C SER A 288 -3.71 -26.39 2.77
N LEU A 289 -4.32 -25.45 2.04
CA LEU A 289 -3.57 -24.48 1.24
C LEU A 289 -2.71 -23.59 2.15
N PRO A 290 -1.43 -23.37 1.79
CA PRO A 290 -0.55 -22.53 2.58
C PRO A 290 -1.05 -21.08 2.60
N ARG A 291 -1.01 -20.48 3.78
CA ARG A 291 -1.35 -19.07 4.05
C ARG A 291 -0.06 -18.26 4.18
N CYS A 292 -0.04 -16.98 3.80
CA CYS A 292 1.16 -16.15 3.96
C CYS A 292 1.51 -16.01 5.45
N PRO A 293 2.67 -16.53 5.89
CA PRO A 293 3.06 -16.44 7.30
C PRO A 293 3.41 -15.01 7.72
N CYS A 294 3.67 -14.14 6.74
CA CYS A 294 4.04 -12.74 6.90
C CYS A 294 3.09 -11.97 7.84
N PHE A 295 1.78 -12.18 7.72
CA PHE A 295 0.79 -11.42 8.51
C PHE A 295 0.83 -11.81 9.99
N VAL A 296 0.97 -13.10 10.30
CA VAL A 296 1.15 -13.60 11.67
C VAL A 296 2.45 -13.04 12.27
N GLN A 297 3.52 -13.00 11.49
CA GLN A 297 4.80 -12.43 11.92
C GLN A 297 4.69 -10.94 12.20
N ILE A 298 4.03 -10.17 11.32
CA ILE A 298 3.75 -8.75 11.50
C ILE A 298 2.96 -8.55 12.80
N GLY A 299 1.85 -9.28 12.97
CA GLY A 299 1.03 -9.21 14.17
C GLY A 299 1.73 -9.72 15.43
N ARG A 300 2.80 -10.52 15.33
CA ARG A 300 3.63 -10.91 16.48
C ARG A 300 4.64 -9.81 16.85
N LEU A 301 5.28 -9.20 15.85
CA LEU A 301 6.50 -8.40 16.01
C LEU A 301 6.29 -6.88 15.97
N ARG A 302 5.15 -6.38 15.47
CA ARG A 302 4.88 -4.93 15.32
C ARG A 302 3.61 -4.44 16.04
N ARG A 303 2.87 -5.37 16.64
CA ARG A 303 1.60 -5.11 17.34
C ARG A 303 1.72 -4.26 18.62
N PRO A 304 0.59 -3.72 19.12
CA PRO A 304 -0.74 -3.68 18.48
C PRO A 304 -0.86 -2.54 17.46
N PHE A 305 -1.67 -2.76 16.43
CA PHE A 305 -2.13 -1.70 15.52
C PHE A 305 -3.52 -1.23 15.95
N ASP A 306 -3.72 0.09 16.05
CA ASP A 306 -5.02 0.66 16.33
C ASP A 306 -5.95 0.55 15.12
N LEU A 307 -5.39 0.67 13.90
CA LEU A 307 -6.14 0.60 12.64
C LEU A 307 -5.39 -0.21 11.57
N GLY A 308 -6.07 -1.17 10.94
CA GLY A 308 -5.63 -1.87 9.74
C GLY A 308 -6.36 -1.38 8.49
N LEU A 309 -5.65 -1.01 7.44
CA LEU A 309 -6.19 -0.59 6.14
C LEU A 309 -5.95 -1.72 5.13
N ILE A 310 -6.99 -2.52 4.85
CA ILE A 310 -6.86 -3.84 4.22
C ILE A 310 -7.70 -3.92 2.94
N PRO A 311 -7.14 -4.42 1.81
CA PRO A 311 -7.86 -4.53 0.55
C PRO A 311 -8.89 -5.65 0.55
N ILE A 312 -9.99 -5.41 -0.16
CA ILE A 312 -11.09 -6.37 -0.36
C ILE A 312 -11.55 -6.49 -1.83
N GLY A 313 -10.82 -5.87 -2.77
CA GLY A 313 -11.16 -5.76 -4.19
C GLY A 313 -10.30 -6.61 -5.13
N VAL A 314 -10.62 -6.58 -6.43
CA VAL A 314 -9.82 -7.19 -7.53
C VAL A 314 -9.49 -8.67 -7.32
N TYR A 315 -10.41 -9.43 -6.73
CA TYR A 315 -10.13 -10.82 -6.31
C TYR A 315 -10.75 -11.91 -7.21
N LYS A 316 -11.57 -11.58 -8.22
CA LYS A 316 -12.26 -12.59 -9.07
C LYS A 316 -11.75 -12.62 -10.51
N PRO A 317 -11.57 -13.80 -11.11
CA PRO A 317 -11.70 -15.14 -10.50
C PRO A 317 -10.51 -15.51 -9.60
N ARG A 318 -10.76 -16.32 -8.57
CA ARG A 318 -9.78 -16.61 -7.50
C ARG A 318 -8.51 -17.28 -8.01
N PHE A 319 -8.63 -18.21 -8.95
CA PHE A 319 -7.47 -18.93 -9.48
C PHE A 319 -6.47 -18.06 -10.27
N LEU A 320 -6.88 -16.86 -10.67
CA LEU A 320 -5.99 -15.87 -11.29
C LEU A 320 -5.42 -14.90 -10.25
N TRP A 321 -6.28 -14.36 -9.40
CA TRP A 321 -5.92 -13.19 -8.59
C TRP A 321 -5.56 -13.49 -7.15
N SER A 322 -5.94 -14.63 -6.58
CA SER A 322 -5.70 -14.90 -5.16
C SER A 322 -4.22 -14.89 -4.72
N PRO A 323 -3.22 -15.20 -5.58
CA PRO A 323 -1.82 -14.98 -5.22
C PRO A 323 -1.47 -13.52 -4.94
N LEU A 324 -2.20 -12.56 -5.53
CA LEU A 324 -1.89 -11.13 -5.52
C LEU A 324 -2.93 -10.28 -4.77
N HIS A 325 -4.19 -10.72 -4.71
CA HIS A 325 -5.31 -9.96 -4.15
C HIS A 325 -6.17 -10.83 -3.20
N ALA A 326 -6.29 -10.35 -1.98
CA ALA A 326 -7.16 -10.89 -0.95
C ALA A 326 -8.63 -10.69 -1.35
N ASN A 327 -9.45 -11.73 -1.15
CA ASN A 327 -10.90 -11.56 -1.14
C ASN A 327 -11.35 -11.02 0.24
N PRO A 328 -12.63 -10.66 0.42
CA PRO A 328 -13.11 -10.19 1.73
C PRO A 328 -12.91 -11.18 2.89
N ARG A 329 -12.90 -12.50 2.65
CA ARG A 329 -12.63 -13.50 3.70
C ARG A 329 -11.14 -13.53 4.08
N ASP A 330 -10.25 -13.50 3.09
CA ASP A 330 -8.80 -13.37 3.29
C ASP A 330 -8.49 -12.10 4.09
N ALA A 331 -9.17 -10.99 3.79
CA ALA A 331 -8.98 -9.73 4.51
C ALA A 331 -9.32 -9.83 6.00
N VAL A 332 -10.33 -10.63 6.36
CA VAL A 332 -10.67 -10.91 7.77
C VAL A 332 -9.58 -11.76 8.43
N GLU A 333 -9.06 -12.79 7.77
CA GLU A 333 -7.94 -13.58 8.29
C GLU A 333 -6.67 -12.73 8.48
N ILE A 334 -6.35 -11.87 7.50
CA ILE A 334 -5.24 -10.91 7.59
C ILE A 334 -5.44 -9.95 8.77
N PHE A 335 -6.66 -9.45 8.98
CA PHE A 335 -6.98 -8.59 10.13
C PHE A 335 -6.70 -9.28 11.47
N LEU A 336 -7.09 -10.56 11.59
CA LEU A 336 -6.84 -11.37 12.78
C LEU A 336 -5.35 -11.67 12.98
N ASP A 337 -4.66 -12.08 11.92
CA ASP A 337 -3.24 -12.45 11.93
C ASP A 337 -2.35 -11.24 12.29
N THR A 338 -2.68 -10.06 11.78
CA THR A 338 -1.99 -8.80 12.09
C THR A 338 -2.38 -8.19 13.43
N LYS A 339 -3.43 -8.70 14.08
CA LYS A 339 -3.93 -8.25 15.39
C LYS A 339 -4.27 -6.77 15.42
N CYS A 340 -4.89 -6.28 14.35
CA CYS A 340 -5.44 -4.93 14.30
C CYS A 340 -6.65 -4.82 15.25
N ARG A 341 -6.83 -3.67 15.91
CA ARG A 341 -7.96 -3.43 16.83
C ARG A 341 -9.21 -2.93 16.11
N SER A 342 -9.02 -2.18 15.04
CA SER A 342 -10.08 -1.67 14.16
C SER A 342 -9.61 -1.74 12.70
N HIS A 343 -10.54 -1.61 11.76
CA HIS A 343 -10.26 -1.74 10.33
C HIS A 343 -10.88 -0.62 9.48
N GLY A 344 -10.20 -0.25 8.40
CA GLY A 344 -10.74 0.42 7.24
C GLY A 344 -10.54 -0.49 6.02
N TYR A 345 -11.58 -0.69 5.20
CA TYR A 345 -11.48 -1.54 4.02
C TYR A 345 -11.17 -0.73 2.78
N THR A 346 -10.20 -1.18 1.98
CA THR A 346 -9.88 -0.53 0.70
C THR A 346 -10.59 -1.29 -0.43
N LEU A 347 -11.33 -0.57 -1.26
CA LEU A 347 -12.02 -1.14 -2.42
C LEU A 347 -11.24 -0.77 -3.66
N GLY A 348 -10.54 -1.75 -4.21
CA GLY A 348 -10.00 -1.67 -5.57
C GLY A 348 -11.11 -1.99 -6.57
N TYR A 349 -11.46 -1.01 -7.40
CA TYR A 349 -12.18 -1.26 -8.64
C TYR A 349 -11.45 -0.55 -9.78
N LEU A 350 -10.52 -1.27 -10.38
CA LEU A 350 -10.24 -1.13 -11.79
C LEU A 350 -11.18 -2.13 -12.45
N GLY A 351 -12.06 -1.66 -13.35
CA GLY A 351 -12.84 -2.56 -14.19
C GLY A 351 -11.91 -3.65 -14.73
N SER A 352 -12.29 -4.90 -14.54
CA SER A 352 -11.48 -6.11 -14.73
C SER A 352 -10.65 -6.15 -16.02
N TYR A 353 -9.50 -6.84 -15.96
CA TYR A 353 -8.97 -7.55 -17.14
C TYR A 353 -9.83 -8.78 -17.47
#